data_AF-A0A6C0F5N2-F1
#
_entry.id   AF-A0A6C0F5N2-F1
#
_cell.length_a   1.000
_cell.length_b   1.000
_cell.length_c   1.000
_cell.angle_alpha   90.00
_cell.angle_beta   90.00
_cell.angle_gamma   90.00
#
_symmetry.space_group_name_H-M   'P 1'
#
loop_
_entity.id
_entity.type
_entity.pdbx_description
1 polymer ?
#
loop_
_entity_poly.entity_id
_entity_poly.type
_entity_poly.pdbx_seq_one_letter_code
_entity_poly.pdbx_strand_id
1 'polypeptide(L)'
;MFGVVNQLYLCNQERSRELSDRITVRNVPSAPLQPQYSMRPVLTKYSIMPILDQRATPTVAMGEYPQFSPETTFNPGNAQAPWSGFSSNINTESTLRNQFFALQKCEQAEYVPSSKSDLFNVHVPENYVQQPYPDLFNRQQFCPHNPNEHNIANKFFNNSTRNDIRNL
;
A
#
# COMPACT_ATOMS: atom_id res chain seq x y z
N MET A 1 -12.11 17.25 44.43
CA MET A 1 -12.10 17.36 42.96
C MET A 1 -12.55 16.01 42.42
N PHE A 2 -13.80 15.90 41.95
CA PHE A 2 -14.34 14.66 41.41
C PHE A 2 -14.00 14.58 39.91
N GLY A 3 -13.48 13.44 39.46
CA GLY A 3 -13.18 13.20 38.03
C GLY A 3 -11.70 13.15 37.64
N VAL A 4 -10.76 13.27 38.59
CA VAL A 4 -9.33 13.06 38.31
C VAL A 4 -8.99 11.60 38.54
N VAL A 5 -8.48 10.92 37.51
CA VAL A 5 -7.99 9.55 37.61
C VAL A 5 -6.77 9.55 38.53
N ASN A 6 -6.82 8.83 39.66
CA ASN A 6 -5.72 8.74 40.64
C ASN A 6 -4.54 7.86 40.18
N GLN A 7 -4.49 7.50 38.89
CA GLN A 7 -3.51 6.58 38.29
C GLN A 7 -3.09 7.08 36.90
N LEU A 8 -2.14 6.38 36.27
CA LEU A 8 -1.69 6.67 34.91
C LEU A 8 -2.83 6.48 33.90
N TYR A 9 -3.24 7.55 33.23
CA TYR A 9 -4.24 7.53 32.16
C TYR A 9 -3.53 7.64 30.80
N LEU A 10 -3.47 6.52 30.06
CA LEU A 10 -2.87 6.48 28.72
C LEU A 10 -3.98 6.61 27.66
N CYS A 11 -4.01 7.73 26.96
CA CYS A 11 -4.91 7.95 25.83
C CYS A 11 -4.34 7.39 24.54
N ASN A 12 -5.20 6.98 23.61
CA ASN A 12 -4.85 6.65 22.21
C ASN A 12 -3.89 5.47 22.01
N GLN A 13 -3.65 4.64 23.03
CA GLN A 13 -2.75 3.49 22.91
C GLN A 13 -3.24 2.48 21.86
N GLU A 14 -4.56 2.27 21.77
CA GLU A 14 -5.18 1.39 20.78
C GLU A 14 -4.97 1.90 19.35
N ARG A 15 -5.15 3.20 19.12
CA ARG A 15 -4.92 3.82 17.81
C ARG A 15 -3.46 3.71 17.39
N SER A 16 -2.53 3.97 18.31
CA SER A 16 -1.09 3.81 18.04
C SER A 16 -0.76 2.36 17.67
N ARG A 17 -1.34 1.39 18.39
CA ARG A 17 -1.17 -0.03 18.13
C ARG A 17 -1.74 -0.43 16.77
N GLU A 18 -2.97 -0.02 16.45
CA GLU A 18 -3.60 -0.28 15.15
C GLU A 18 -2.75 0.26 13.99
N LEU A 19 -2.23 1.49 14.13
CA LEU A 19 -1.34 2.08 13.14
C LEU A 19 -0.05 1.29 12.99
N SER A 20 0.57 0.87 14.10
CA SER A 20 1.77 0.03 14.09
C SER A 20 1.52 -1.33 13.45
N ASP A 21 0.40 -1.99 13.76
CA ASP A 21 0.03 -3.28 13.17
C ASP A 21 -0.18 -3.15 11.65
N ARG A 22 -0.87 -2.09 11.21
CA ARG A 22 -1.06 -1.79 9.79
C ARG A 22 0.25 -1.49 9.07
N ILE A 23 1.19 -0.81 9.71
CA ILE A 23 2.52 -0.56 9.12
C ILE A 23 3.29 -1.88 9.01
N THR A 24 3.22 -2.72 10.04
CA THR A 24 3.90 -4.01 10.07
C THR A 24 3.41 -4.93 8.95
N VAL A 25 2.09 -5.05 8.75
CA VAL A 25 1.51 -5.90 7.70
C VAL A 25 1.97 -5.50 6.29
N ARG A 26 2.23 -4.21 6.04
CA ARG A 26 2.74 -3.75 4.73
C ARG A 26 4.18 -4.19 4.45
N ASN A 27 4.96 -4.51 5.48
CA ASN A 27 6.36 -4.90 5.36
C ASN A 27 6.55 -6.42 5.31
N VAL A 28 5.47 -7.20 5.40
CA VAL A 28 5.51 -8.66 5.39
C VAL A 28 4.98 -9.16 4.04
N PRO A 29 5.70 -10.03 3.33
CA PRO A 29 5.20 -10.67 2.11
C PRO A 29 3.92 -11.46 2.38
N SER A 30 2.99 -11.50 1.41
CA SER A 30 1.74 -12.24 1.57
C SER A 30 1.93 -13.76 1.67
N ALA A 31 3.05 -14.28 1.17
CA ALA A 31 3.42 -15.70 1.23
C ALA A 31 4.93 -15.84 1.47
N PRO A 32 5.39 -16.97 2.05
CA PRO A 32 6.81 -17.19 2.28
C PRO A 32 7.58 -17.24 0.96
N LEU A 33 8.58 -16.36 0.84
CA LEU A 33 9.43 -16.26 -0.34
C LEU A 33 10.59 -17.26 -0.27
N GLN A 34 10.98 -17.83 -1.41
CA GLN A 34 12.14 -18.71 -1.48
C GLN A 34 13.42 -17.95 -1.08
N PRO A 35 14.18 -18.45 -0.09
CA PRO A 35 15.44 -17.84 0.30
C PRO A 35 16.54 -18.12 -0.72
N GLN A 36 17.43 -17.16 -0.91
CA GLN A 36 18.64 -17.36 -1.70
C GLN A 36 19.78 -17.82 -0.79
N TYR A 37 20.23 -19.07 -0.96
CA TYR A 37 21.38 -19.60 -0.23
C TYR A 37 22.68 -19.27 -0.96
N SER A 38 23.62 -18.64 -0.27
CA SER A 38 25.00 -18.54 -0.72
C SER A 38 25.83 -19.67 -0.13
N MET A 39 26.78 -20.19 -0.91
CA MET A 39 27.75 -21.14 -0.37
C MET A 39 28.65 -20.44 0.64
N ARG A 40 28.89 -21.07 1.79
CA ARG A 40 29.89 -20.59 2.74
C ARG A 40 31.27 -21.08 2.32
N PRO A 41 32.30 -20.20 2.31
CA PRO A 41 33.66 -20.62 2.01
C PRO A 41 34.17 -21.56 3.10
N VAL A 42 35.04 -22.49 2.73
CA VAL A 42 35.71 -23.40 3.66
C VAL A 42 37.20 -23.05 3.71
N LEU A 43 37.83 -23.27 4.87
CA LEU A 43 39.24 -22.97 5.08
C LEU A 43 40.13 -23.89 4.22
N THR A 44 40.90 -23.30 3.31
CA THR A 44 41.84 -24.04 2.44
C THR A 44 43.27 -24.10 2.98
N LYS A 45 43.58 -23.34 4.05
CA LYS A 45 44.95 -23.15 4.57
C LYS A 45 45.69 -24.45 4.89
N TYR A 46 44.96 -25.47 5.36
CA TYR A 46 45.53 -26.76 5.74
C TYR A 46 44.98 -27.92 4.90
N SER A 47 44.24 -27.63 3.82
CA SER A 47 43.73 -28.67 2.93
C SER A 47 44.77 -29.03 1.87
N ILE A 48 45.34 -30.23 1.94
CA ILE A 48 46.21 -30.77 0.89
C ILE A 48 45.36 -31.68 0.01
N MET A 49 45.18 -31.31 -1.27
CA MET A 49 44.41 -32.06 -2.26
C MET A 49 43.06 -32.57 -1.72
N PRO A 50 42.13 -31.68 -1.32
CA PRO A 50 40.84 -32.10 -0.81
C PRO A 50 40.06 -32.83 -1.91
N ILE A 51 39.97 -34.16 -1.80
CA ILE A 51 39.17 -35.02 -2.69
C ILE A 51 37.68 -35.00 -2.27
N LEU A 52 37.39 -34.63 -1.01
CA LEU A 52 36.05 -34.62 -0.43
C LEU A 52 35.65 -33.19 -0.02
N ASP A 53 34.35 -32.90 -0.11
CA ASP A 53 33.78 -31.65 0.37
C ASP A 53 33.91 -31.56 1.90
N GLN A 54 34.53 -30.48 2.38
CA GLN A 54 34.77 -30.22 3.80
C GLN A 54 33.63 -29.44 4.46
N ARG A 55 32.54 -29.17 3.73
CA ARG A 55 31.37 -28.46 4.29
C ARG A 55 30.68 -29.30 5.36
N ALA A 56 30.26 -28.62 6.43
CA ALA A 56 29.41 -29.22 7.43
C ALA A 56 28.07 -29.64 6.82
N THR A 57 27.59 -30.83 7.19
CA THR A 57 26.28 -31.29 6.76
C THR A 57 25.18 -30.46 7.43
N PRO A 58 24.11 -30.11 6.70
CA PRO A 58 23.04 -29.31 7.26
C PRO A 58 22.28 -30.12 8.32
N THR A 59 22.01 -29.51 9.48
CA THR A 59 21.20 -30.12 10.55
C THR A 59 19.71 -30.05 10.27
N VAL A 60 19.28 -29.10 9.44
CA VAL A 60 17.86 -28.80 9.16
C VAL A 60 17.57 -29.12 7.71
N ALA A 61 16.43 -29.76 7.46
CA ALA A 61 15.94 -30.03 6.11
C ALA A 61 15.58 -28.73 5.38
N MET A 62 15.72 -28.74 4.06
CA MET A 62 15.35 -27.60 3.23
C MET A 62 13.83 -27.45 3.18
N GLY A 63 13.32 -26.24 3.44
CA GLY A 63 11.90 -25.94 3.29
C GLY A 63 11.47 -25.95 1.81
N GLU A 64 10.23 -26.39 1.56
CA GLU A 64 9.60 -26.29 0.25
C GLU A 64 8.90 -24.93 0.12
N TYR A 65 9.14 -24.24 -0.98
CA TYR A 65 8.57 -22.93 -1.27
C TYR A 65 7.88 -22.95 -2.64
N PRO A 66 6.69 -22.34 -2.77
CA PRO A 66 6.05 -22.22 -4.07
C PRO A 66 6.84 -21.29 -4.98
N GLN A 67 6.65 -21.45 -6.29
CA GLN A 67 7.23 -20.54 -7.27
C GLN A 67 6.64 -19.14 -7.10
N PHE A 68 7.52 -18.15 -6.93
CA PHE A 68 7.11 -16.76 -6.81
C PHE A 68 6.40 -16.26 -8.08
N SER A 69 5.23 -15.62 -7.91
CA SER A 69 4.55 -14.85 -8.95
C SER A 69 4.05 -13.52 -8.38
N PRO A 70 4.29 -12.37 -9.04
CA PRO A 70 3.73 -11.07 -8.63
C PRO A 70 2.20 -11.05 -8.60
N GLU A 71 1.54 -11.91 -9.39
CA GLU A 71 0.07 -11.99 -9.45
C GLU A 71 -0.54 -12.54 -8.16
N THR A 72 0.16 -13.47 -7.48
CA THR A 72 -0.36 -14.18 -6.31
C THR A 72 0.29 -13.74 -5.01
N THR A 73 1.53 -13.28 -5.07
CA THR A 73 2.33 -12.98 -3.88
C THR A 73 2.86 -11.54 -3.92
N PHE A 74 2.33 -10.71 -3.03
CA PHE A 74 2.89 -9.38 -2.80
C PHE A 74 4.24 -9.49 -2.08
N ASN A 75 5.25 -8.83 -2.62
CA ASN A 75 6.58 -8.71 -2.03
C ASN A 75 6.89 -7.23 -1.75
N PRO A 76 6.87 -6.79 -0.47
CA PRO A 76 7.20 -5.41 -0.10
C PRO A 76 8.71 -5.12 -0.06
N GLY A 77 9.54 -6.12 -0.36
CA GLY A 77 11.00 -6.01 -0.34
C GLY A 77 11.57 -5.14 -1.46
N ASN A 78 12.77 -5.48 -1.91
CA ASN A 78 13.44 -4.75 -2.98
C ASN A 78 12.85 -5.12 -4.37
N ALA A 79 13.29 -4.40 -5.40
CA ALA A 79 12.92 -4.66 -6.80
C ALA A 79 13.36 -6.06 -7.31
N GLN A 80 14.08 -6.84 -6.50
CA GLN A 80 14.59 -8.15 -6.86
C GLN A 80 13.80 -9.23 -6.13
N ALA A 81 12.80 -9.77 -6.81
CA ALA A 81 12.06 -10.95 -6.36
C ALA A 81 12.94 -12.22 -6.31
N PRO A 82 12.47 -13.31 -5.66
CA PRO A 82 13.15 -14.61 -5.73
C PRO A 82 13.40 -15.05 -7.17
N TRP A 83 14.58 -15.63 -7.42
CA TRP A 83 15.01 -16.07 -8.75
C TRP A 83 13.97 -17.01 -9.39
N SER A 84 13.33 -17.90 -8.62
CA SER A 84 12.29 -18.79 -9.17
C SER A 84 11.27 -18.08 -10.07
N GLY A 85 10.82 -16.88 -9.71
CA GLY A 85 9.82 -16.14 -10.48
C GLY A 85 10.35 -15.54 -11.79
N PHE A 86 11.61 -15.10 -11.82
CA PHE A 86 12.27 -14.68 -13.08
C PHE A 86 12.55 -15.92 -13.96
N SER A 87 12.84 -17.08 -13.35
CA SER A 87 13.25 -18.31 -14.07
C SER A 87 12.14 -18.95 -14.87
N SER A 88 10.94 -18.89 -14.32
CA SER A 88 9.74 -19.40 -14.97
C SER A 88 9.25 -18.47 -16.09
N ASN A 89 9.66 -17.21 -16.06
CA ASN A 89 9.11 -16.12 -16.88
C ASN A 89 10.17 -15.44 -17.75
N ILE A 90 11.23 -16.16 -18.13
CA ILE A 90 12.35 -15.59 -18.90
C ILE A 90 11.84 -14.95 -20.21
N ASN A 91 10.89 -15.57 -20.90
CA ASN A 91 10.38 -15.07 -22.18
C ASN A 91 9.59 -13.77 -22.03
N THR A 92 8.74 -13.67 -21.00
CA THR A 92 7.98 -12.44 -20.74
C THR A 92 8.92 -11.33 -20.31
N GLU A 93 9.87 -11.59 -19.41
CA GLU A 93 10.92 -10.65 -19.01
C GLU A 93 11.79 -10.19 -20.18
N SER A 94 12.14 -11.09 -21.10
CA SER A 94 12.90 -10.77 -22.31
C SER A 94 12.09 -9.87 -23.24
N THR A 95 10.77 -10.11 -23.35
CA THR A 95 9.84 -9.23 -24.09
C THR A 95 9.75 -7.85 -23.43
N LEU A 96 9.53 -7.80 -22.12
CA LEU A 96 9.41 -6.55 -21.35
C LEU A 96 10.70 -5.71 -21.41
N ARG A 97 11.86 -6.36 -21.43
CA ARG A 97 13.19 -5.73 -21.60
C ARG A 97 13.57 -5.49 -23.06
N ASN A 98 12.69 -5.83 -24.00
CA ASN A 98 12.88 -5.74 -25.43
C ASN A 98 14.19 -6.38 -25.95
N GLN A 99 14.57 -7.55 -25.43
CA GLN A 99 15.85 -8.20 -25.77
C GLN A 99 15.85 -8.90 -27.14
N PHE A 100 14.68 -9.07 -27.77
CA PHE A 100 14.56 -9.78 -29.04
C PHE A 100 14.93 -8.91 -30.26
N PHE A 101 14.82 -7.59 -30.13
CA PHE A 101 15.09 -6.65 -31.22
C PHE A 101 16.48 -6.04 -31.08
N ALA A 102 17.15 -5.82 -32.22
CA ALA A 102 18.41 -5.08 -32.24
C ALA A 102 18.17 -3.61 -31.82
N LEU A 103 19.20 -2.97 -31.28
CA LEU A 103 19.15 -1.55 -30.92
C LEU A 103 18.85 -0.70 -32.16
N GLN A 104 17.65 -0.13 -32.20
CA GLN A 104 17.17 0.73 -33.28
C GLN A 104 16.55 2.00 -32.67
N LYS A 105 16.55 3.12 -33.41
CA LYS A 105 15.91 4.38 -32.97
C LYS A 105 14.54 4.53 -33.63
N CYS A 106 13.62 3.62 -33.30
CA CYS A 106 12.25 3.59 -33.80
C CYS A 106 11.28 3.16 -32.69
N GLU A 107 9.98 3.38 -32.87
CA GLU A 107 8.94 3.06 -31.86
C GLU A 107 8.90 1.58 -31.47
N GLN A 108 9.37 0.69 -32.34
CA GLN A 108 9.45 -0.76 -32.09
C GLN A 108 10.61 -1.15 -31.15
N ALA A 109 11.50 -0.20 -30.82
CA ALA A 109 12.65 -0.43 -29.96
C ALA A 109 12.31 -0.36 -28.46
N GLU A 110 11.08 -0.02 -28.10
CA GLU A 110 10.63 0.03 -26.71
C GLU A 110 9.39 -0.86 -26.52
N TYR A 111 9.32 -1.55 -25.38
CA TYR A 111 8.10 -2.27 -25.02
C TYR A 111 7.02 -1.27 -24.58
N VAL A 112 5.96 -1.15 -25.36
CA VAL A 112 4.80 -0.32 -25.03
C VAL A 112 3.65 -1.23 -24.58
N PRO A 113 3.15 -1.13 -23.34
CA PRO A 113 2.04 -1.93 -22.87
C PRO A 113 0.75 -1.56 -23.61
N SER A 114 -0.17 -2.52 -23.73
CA SER A 114 -1.48 -2.27 -24.34
C SER A 114 -2.26 -1.21 -23.55
N SER A 115 -3.03 -0.37 -24.24
CA SER A 115 -3.98 0.57 -23.61
C SER A 115 -5.05 -0.10 -22.75
N LYS A 116 -5.24 -1.42 -22.88
CA LYS A 116 -6.14 -2.22 -22.04
C LYS A 116 -5.46 -2.74 -20.75
N SER A 117 -4.16 -2.55 -20.60
CA SER A 117 -3.42 -3.01 -19.42
C SER A 117 -3.79 -2.23 -18.16
N ASP A 118 -3.55 -2.84 -17.01
CA ASP A 118 -3.80 -2.25 -15.69
C ASP A 118 -3.00 -0.97 -15.44
N LEU A 119 -1.90 -0.75 -16.19
CA LEU A 119 -1.10 0.48 -16.12
C LEU A 119 -1.91 1.70 -16.59
N PHE A 120 -2.78 1.52 -17.59
CA PHE A 120 -3.60 2.60 -18.14
C PHE A 120 -5.05 2.55 -17.65
N ASN A 121 -5.59 1.36 -17.41
CA ASN A 121 -6.96 1.16 -16.93
C ASN A 121 -6.94 0.63 -15.50
N VAL A 122 -6.95 1.53 -14.52
CA VAL A 122 -6.99 1.15 -13.10
C VAL A 122 -8.40 0.63 -12.78
N HIS A 123 -8.52 -0.69 -12.60
CA HIS A 123 -9.71 -1.29 -12.03
C HIS A 123 -9.60 -1.28 -10.50
N VAL A 124 -10.40 -0.44 -9.83
CA VAL A 124 -10.54 -0.48 -8.37
C VAL A 124 -11.68 -1.44 -8.04
N PRO A 125 -11.41 -2.62 -7.47
CA PRO A 125 -12.49 -3.54 -7.11
C PRO A 125 -13.40 -2.87 -6.07
N GLU A 126 -14.71 -2.94 -6.30
CA GLU A 126 -15.72 -2.44 -5.37
C GLU A 126 -15.75 -3.34 -4.13
N ASN A 127 -14.91 -3.02 -3.15
CA ASN A 127 -15.03 -3.62 -1.83
C ASN A 127 -16.19 -2.94 -1.09
N TYR A 128 -17.34 -3.61 -1.06
CA TYR A 128 -18.51 -3.22 -0.26
C TYR A 128 -18.18 -3.38 1.23
N VAL A 129 -17.36 -2.47 1.77
CA VAL A 129 -17.15 -2.36 3.21
C VAL A 129 -18.35 -1.63 3.78
N GLN A 130 -19.00 -2.19 4.80
CA GLN A 130 -20.05 -1.46 5.52
C GLN A 130 -19.42 -0.22 6.14
N GLN A 131 -19.85 0.95 5.67
CA GLN A 131 -19.34 2.21 6.21
C GLN A 131 -19.83 2.37 7.65
N PRO A 132 -18.92 2.46 8.64
CA PRO A 132 -19.31 2.52 10.06
C PRO A 132 -20.02 3.82 10.43
N TYR A 133 -19.92 4.86 9.58
CA TYR A 133 -20.51 6.17 9.79
C TYR A 133 -21.68 6.39 8.80
N PRO A 134 -22.94 6.22 9.24
CA PRO A 134 -24.10 6.30 8.35
C PRO A 134 -24.26 7.67 7.70
N ASP A 135 -23.80 8.74 8.36
CA ASP A 135 -23.97 10.12 7.89
C ASP A 135 -22.81 10.67 7.04
N LEU A 136 -21.70 9.93 6.91
CA LEU A 136 -20.48 10.46 6.27
C LEU A 136 -20.69 10.85 4.80
N PHE A 137 -21.65 10.22 4.11
CA PHE A 137 -22.04 10.58 2.74
C PHE A 137 -23.46 11.19 2.64
N ASN A 138 -24.14 11.40 3.77
CA ASN A 138 -25.44 12.04 3.77
C ASN A 138 -25.26 13.54 3.53
N ARG A 139 -25.68 14.03 2.35
CA ARG A 139 -25.81 15.47 2.12
C ARG A 139 -27.11 15.95 2.75
N GLN A 140 -27.00 16.70 3.85
CA GLN A 140 -28.14 17.40 4.42
C GLN A 140 -28.60 18.49 3.44
N GLN A 141 -29.81 18.35 2.92
CA GLN A 141 -30.47 19.41 2.18
C GLN A 141 -31.23 20.27 3.19
N PHE A 142 -30.79 21.52 3.35
CA PHE A 142 -31.53 22.49 4.14
C PHE A 142 -32.58 23.15 3.25
N CYS A 143 -33.80 23.31 3.76
CA CYS A 143 -34.79 24.16 3.11
C CYS A 143 -34.25 25.60 3.02
N PRO A 144 -34.63 26.38 1.99
CA PRO A 144 -34.33 27.81 1.95
C PRO A 144 -34.76 28.48 3.27
N HIS A 145 -33.79 28.93 4.06
CA HIS A 145 -34.03 29.61 5.32
C HIS A 145 -33.92 31.11 5.09
N ASN A 146 -35.03 31.82 5.25
CA ASN A 146 -35.02 33.28 5.30
C ASN A 146 -34.83 33.70 6.77
N PRO A 147 -33.66 34.22 7.17
CA PRO A 147 -33.44 34.68 8.55
C PRO A 147 -34.21 35.97 8.88
N ASN A 148 -34.83 36.63 7.89
CA ASN A 148 -35.66 37.82 8.08
C ASN A 148 -37.16 37.46 8.03
N GLU A 149 -37.65 36.77 9.07
CA GLU A 149 -39.07 36.37 9.18
C GLU A 149 -40.03 37.58 9.14
N HIS A 150 -39.56 38.74 9.60
CA HIS A 150 -40.36 39.96 9.75
C HIS A 150 -40.24 40.93 8.58
N ASN A 151 -39.47 40.61 7.53
CA ASN A 151 -39.21 41.48 6.37
C ASN A 151 -38.83 42.93 6.73
N ILE A 152 -38.00 43.09 7.78
CA ILE A 152 -37.49 44.38 8.25
C ILE A 152 -36.16 44.73 7.58
N ALA A 153 -35.72 45.98 7.68
CA ALA A 153 -34.39 46.42 7.22
C ALA A 153 -34.14 46.16 5.70
N ASN A 154 -35.09 46.56 4.86
CA ASN A 154 -35.07 46.30 3.41
C ASN A 154 -34.09 47.16 2.60
N LYS A 155 -33.29 48.04 3.23
CA LYS A 155 -32.32 48.86 2.49
C LYS A 155 -31.04 48.07 2.25
N PHE A 156 -30.40 48.32 1.11
CA PHE A 156 -29.13 47.68 0.77
C PHE A 156 -27.98 48.12 1.70
N PHE A 157 -27.99 49.39 2.15
CA PHE A 157 -27.07 49.92 3.16
C PHE A 157 -27.79 50.86 4.14
N ASN A 158 -27.17 51.09 5.31
CA ASN A 158 -27.64 52.00 6.36
C ASN A 158 -29.01 51.64 6.98
N ASN A 159 -29.27 50.35 7.17
CA ASN A 159 -30.34 49.89 8.07
C ASN A 159 -29.96 50.22 9.51
N SER A 160 -30.95 50.60 10.31
CA SER A 160 -30.75 50.97 11.72
C SER A 160 -31.62 50.08 12.58
N THR A 161 -31.00 49.13 13.28
CA THR A 161 -31.71 48.19 14.15
C THR A 161 -32.62 48.92 15.14
N ARG A 162 -32.20 50.08 15.67
CA ARG A 162 -32.98 50.90 16.61
C ARG A 162 -34.29 51.44 16.02
N ASN A 163 -34.33 51.73 14.72
CA ASN A 163 -35.52 52.27 14.07
C ASN A 163 -36.34 51.17 13.39
N ASP A 164 -35.67 50.18 12.79
CA ASP A 164 -36.31 49.15 11.97
C ASP A 164 -37.07 48.11 12.80
N ILE A 165 -36.74 47.94 14.09
CA ILE A 165 -37.47 47.05 15.02
C ILE A 165 -38.51 47.78 15.89
N ARG A 166 -38.68 49.09 15.72
CA ARG A 166 -39.49 49.92 16.65
C ARG A 166 -40.99 49.59 16.64
N ASN A 167 -41.47 49.03 15.53
CA ASN A 167 -42.89 48.71 15.31
C ASN A 167 -43.13 47.19 15.15
N LEU A 168 -42.15 46.38 15.55
CA LEU A 168 -42.33 44.95 15.84
C LEU A 168 -42.88 44.81 17.26
#